data_AF-A0ABD6BE42-F1
#
_entry.id   AF-A0ABD6BE42-F1
#
_cell.length_a   1.000
_cell.length_b   1.000
_cell.length_c   1.000
_cell.angle_alpha   90.00
_cell.angle_beta   90.00
_cell.angle_gamma   90.00
#
_symmetry.space_group_name_H-M   'P 1'
#
loop_
_entity.id
_entity.type
_entity.pdbx_description
1 polymer ?
#
loop_
_entity_poly.entity_id
_entity_poly.type
_entity_poly.pdbx_seq_one_letter_code
_entity_poly.pdbx_strand_id
1 'polypeptide(L)'
;MLSGAVLTVFGVDYGHRVGDLDESSEHVLGVEVTRQHLEEAEAYAEDPQSEVTEVIPYYELNDQHRLDLAGVDADGEIIVTAEVERINHDVRRAVPVDFDKMAACEPEAAIWVVMKQADGHKILSALNDPLEGPPRVEKTYAKTTPPQQFRIDTPSMTAVYPAEWLRDRSPYLP
;
A
#
# COMPACT_ATOMS: atom_id res chain seq x y z
N MET A 1 -38.95 16.74 6.20
CA MET A 1 -38.33 15.56 6.86
C MET A 1 -36.86 15.60 6.47
N LEU A 2 -36.00 15.99 7.41
CA LEU A 2 -34.57 16.16 7.18
C LEU A 2 -33.87 14.82 7.38
N SER A 3 -33.09 14.43 6.38
CA SER A 3 -32.22 13.26 6.36
C SER A 3 -31.23 13.34 7.52
N GLY A 4 -31.12 12.25 8.28
CA GLY A 4 -30.22 12.13 9.41
C GLY A 4 -28.78 12.10 8.92
N ALA A 5 -28.02 13.14 9.29
CA ALA A 5 -26.58 13.08 9.28
C ALA A 5 -26.14 11.96 10.25
N VAL A 6 -25.42 10.96 9.73
CA VAL A 6 -24.67 10.03 10.57
C VAL A 6 -23.51 10.82 11.14
N LEU A 7 -23.66 11.22 12.40
CA LEU A 7 -22.61 11.79 13.21
C LEU A 7 -21.64 10.66 13.56
N THR A 8 -20.46 10.64 12.95
CA THR A 8 -19.35 9.76 13.35
C THR A 8 -18.99 10.09 14.80
N VAL A 9 -19.34 9.19 15.72
CA VAL A 9 -18.94 9.26 17.13
C VAL A 9 -17.51 8.74 17.23
N PHE A 10 -16.67 9.52 17.91
CA PHE A 10 -15.26 9.19 18.20
C PHE A 10 -15.11 7.86 18.96
N GLY A 11 -14.26 6.97 18.41
CA GLY A 11 -13.36 6.07 19.15
C GLY A 11 -13.93 4.78 19.74
N VAL A 12 -14.19 3.75 18.92
CA VAL A 12 -14.25 2.34 19.39
C VAL A 12 -13.95 1.27 18.30
N ASP A 13 -13.20 1.55 17.24
CA ASP A 13 -12.99 0.53 16.18
C ASP A 13 -11.53 0.06 16.10
N TYR A 14 -11.35 -1.27 16.17
CA TYR A 14 -10.13 -2.03 15.89
C TYR A 14 -10.52 -3.25 15.06
N GLY A 15 -9.75 -3.55 14.00
CA GLY A 15 -9.91 -4.76 13.19
C GLY A 15 -9.93 -4.51 11.69
N HIS A 16 -10.24 -5.56 10.93
CA HIS A 16 -10.44 -5.54 9.48
C HIS A 16 -11.21 -4.29 9.03
N ARG A 17 -10.71 -3.61 7.98
CA ARG A 17 -11.27 -2.38 7.38
C ARG A 17 -11.10 -1.07 8.16
N VAL A 18 -10.73 -1.09 9.44
CA VAL A 18 -10.70 0.14 10.26
C VAL A 18 -9.31 0.54 10.76
N GLY A 19 -8.39 -0.42 10.90
CA GLY A 19 -7.02 -0.16 11.37
C GLY A 19 -6.87 -0.31 12.89
N ASP A 20 -5.73 0.10 13.43
CA ASP A 20 -5.42 0.10 14.88
C ASP A 20 -5.44 1.52 15.49
N LEU A 21 -5.77 1.61 16.78
CA LEU A 21 -5.90 2.87 17.53
C LEU A 21 -4.57 3.61 17.71
N ASP A 22 -3.43 2.90 17.66
CA ASP A 22 -2.09 3.49 17.78
C ASP A 22 -1.44 3.79 16.41
N GLU A 23 -2.22 3.75 15.33
CA GLU A 23 -1.72 4.12 14.01
C GLU A 23 -1.42 5.61 13.92
N SER A 24 -0.23 5.93 13.38
CA SER A 24 0.13 7.32 13.18
C SER A 24 -0.73 7.95 12.09
N SER A 25 -1.04 9.24 12.20
CA SER A 25 -1.80 9.98 11.20
C SER A 25 -1.15 9.96 9.80
N GLU A 26 0.18 9.82 9.70
CA GLU A 26 0.87 9.62 8.41
C GLU A 26 0.49 8.30 7.73
N HIS A 27 0.32 7.22 8.51
CA HIS A 27 -0.08 5.89 8.01
C HIS A 27 -1.51 5.92 7.52
N VAL A 28 -2.43 6.41 8.36
CA VAL A 28 -3.85 6.55 8.04
C VAL A 28 -4.05 7.40 6.78
N LEU A 29 -3.31 8.51 6.65
CA LEU A 29 -3.33 9.34 5.45
C LEU A 29 -2.84 8.56 4.22
N GLY A 30 -1.70 7.87 4.33
CA GLY A 30 -1.16 7.08 3.23
C GLY A 30 -2.11 5.97 2.79
N VAL A 31 -2.76 5.28 3.74
CA VAL A 31 -3.76 4.24 3.45
C VAL A 31 -4.93 4.83 2.69
N GLU A 32 -5.50 5.93 3.17
CA GLU A 32 -6.67 6.55 2.54
C GLU A 32 -6.37 7.09 1.14
N VAL A 33 -5.23 7.76 0.94
CA VAL A 33 -4.82 8.24 -0.39
C VAL A 33 -4.58 7.08 -1.35
N THR A 34 -4.05 5.96 -0.85
CA THR A 34 -3.84 4.76 -1.66
C THR A 34 -5.15 4.09 -2.01
N ARG A 35 -6.10 4.01 -1.07
CA ARG A 35 -7.44 3.47 -1.29
C ARG A 35 -8.15 4.23 -2.39
N GLN A 36 -8.21 5.55 -2.27
CA GLN A 36 -8.80 6.41 -3.29
C GLN A 36 -8.11 6.26 -4.64
N HIS A 37 -6.77 6.18 -4.66
CA HIS A 37 -6.06 5.93 -5.91
C HIS A 37 -6.46 4.60 -6.57
N LEU A 38 -6.61 3.51 -5.80
CA LEU A 38 -7.01 2.21 -6.33
C LEU A 38 -8.48 2.17 -6.75
N GLU A 39 -9.36 2.89 -6.05
CA GLU A 39 -10.76 3.03 -6.44
C GLU A 39 -10.92 3.88 -7.70
N GLU A 40 -10.15 4.97 -7.81
CA GLU A 40 -10.30 5.97 -8.88
C GLU A 40 -9.43 5.71 -10.10
N ALA A 41 -8.39 4.87 -9.98
CA ALA A 41 -7.53 4.58 -11.11
C ALA A 41 -8.34 3.88 -12.20
N GLU A 42 -8.26 4.41 -13.43
CA GLU A 42 -8.65 3.74 -14.68
C GLU A 42 -7.92 2.41 -14.91
N ALA A 43 -7.15 1.89 -13.94
CA ALA A 43 -6.49 0.60 -13.99
C ALA A 43 -7.17 -0.45 -13.11
N TYR A 44 -7.99 -0.03 -12.14
CA TYR A 44 -8.55 -0.94 -11.13
C TYR A 44 -10.07 -0.78 -11.01
N ALA A 45 -10.64 -0.25 -9.93
CA ALA A 45 -12.08 -0.43 -9.68
C ALA A 45 -13.02 0.28 -10.70
N GLU A 46 -12.59 1.37 -11.32
CA GLU A 46 -13.37 2.10 -12.34
C GLU A 46 -13.02 1.68 -13.78
N ASP A 47 -12.06 0.77 -13.98
CA ASP A 47 -11.77 0.17 -15.29
C ASP A 47 -12.73 -1.01 -15.56
N PRO A 48 -13.59 -0.95 -16.59
CA PRO A 48 -14.43 -2.08 -16.97
C PRO A 48 -13.65 -3.34 -17.37
N GLN A 49 -12.34 -3.25 -17.58
CA GLN A 49 -11.44 -4.38 -17.84
C GLN A 49 -10.71 -4.89 -16.59
N SER A 50 -10.77 -4.19 -15.46
CA SER A 50 -10.14 -4.69 -14.24
C SER A 50 -10.97 -5.80 -13.61
N GLU A 51 -10.27 -6.77 -13.03
CA GLU A 51 -10.88 -7.81 -12.20
C GLU A 51 -11.16 -7.32 -10.77
N VAL A 52 -10.60 -6.17 -10.35
CA VAL A 52 -10.83 -5.59 -9.02
C VAL A 52 -12.26 -5.09 -8.87
N THR A 53 -12.97 -5.61 -7.87
CA THR A 53 -14.37 -5.23 -7.57
C THR A 53 -14.53 -4.48 -6.25
N GLU A 54 -13.64 -4.70 -5.28
CA GLU A 54 -13.63 -4.01 -3.99
C GLU A 54 -12.20 -3.68 -3.58
N VAL A 55 -11.96 -2.46 -3.09
CA VAL A 55 -10.71 -2.06 -2.44
C VAL A 55 -10.94 -2.01 -0.94
N ILE A 56 -10.15 -2.80 -0.21
CA ILE A 56 -10.33 -3.05 1.21
C ILE A 56 -9.07 -2.63 1.96
N PRO A 57 -9.12 -1.57 2.79
CA PRO A 57 -8.01 -1.22 3.66
C PRO A 57 -7.92 -2.22 4.84
N TYR A 58 -6.74 -2.34 5.44
CA TYR A 58 -6.49 -3.19 6.61
C TYR A 58 -7.01 -4.62 6.39
N TYR A 59 -6.61 -5.24 5.27
CA TYR A 59 -7.08 -6.56 4.86
C TYR A 59 -6.38 -7.66 5.67
N GLU A 60 -7.16 -8.43 6.43
CA GLU A 60 -6.62 -9.49 7.30
C GLU A 60 -6.39 -10.77 6.49
N LEU A 61 -5.19 -11.34 6.62
CA LEU A 61 -4.82 -12.62 6.05
C LEU A 61 -5.09 -13.75 7.05
N ASN A 62 -5.24 -14.97 6.55
CA ASN A 62 -5.59 -16.16 7.34
C ASN A 62 -4.55 -16.53 8.42
N ASP A 63 -3.32 -16.02 8.31
CA ASP A 63 -2.20 -16.26 9.21
C ASP A 63 -2.01 -15.16 10.28
N GLN A 64 -3.03 -14.32 10.48
CA GLN A 64 -3.02 -13.17 11.40
C GLN A 64 -2.09 -12.03 10.96
N HIS A 65 -1.51 -12.08 9.76
CA HIS A 65 -0.90 -10.91 9.14
C HIS A 65 -1.97 -10.03 8.50
N ARG A 66 -1.58 -8.79 8.18
CA ARG A 66 -2.48 -7.81 7.59
C ARG A 66 -1.76 -7.06 6.48
N LEU A 67 -2.45 -6.87 5.36
CA LEU A 67 -2.04 -5.94 4.31
C LEU A 67 -2.63 -4.57 4.63
N ASP A 68 -1.89 -3.50 4.34
CA ASP A 68 -2.46 -2.16 4.47
C ASP A 68 -3.64 -1.96 3.53
N LEU A 69 -3.56 -2.47 2.29
CA LEU A 69 -4.69 -2.54 1.36
C LEU A 69 -4.64 -3.79 0.48
N ALA A 70 -5.84 -4.26 0.10
CA ALA A 70 -6.04 -5.24 -0.95
C ALA A 70 -7.16 -4.80 -1.91
N GLY A 71 -6.92 -4.87 -3.21
CA GLY A 71 -7.96 -4.85 -4.24
C GLY A 71 -8.29 -6.29 -4.62
N VAL A 72 -9.54 -6.70 -4.41
CA VAL A 72 -9.98 -8.09 -4.60
C VAL A 72 -10.99 -8.22 -5.73
N ASP A 73 -11.02 -9.38 -6.37
CA ASP A 73 -12.03 -9.73 -7.37
C ASP A 73 -13.39 -10.14 -6.76
N ALA A 74 -14.31 -10.60 -7.60
CA ALA A 74 -15.64 -11.02 -7.18
C ALA A 74 -15.64 -12.29 -6.30
N ASP A 75 -14.59 -13.11 -6.39
CA ASP A 75 -14.41 -14.34 -5.61
C ASP A 75 -13.62 -14.07 -4.31
N GLY A 76 -13.04 -12.87 -4.17
CA GLY A 76 -12.28 -12.42 -3.01
C GLY A 76 -10.77 -12.67 -3.13
N GLU A 77 -10.29 -13.04 -4.30
CA GLU A 77 -8.86 -13.24 -4.58
C GLU A 77 -8.16 -11.88 -4.70
N ILE A 78 -6.92 -11.79 -4.22
CA ILE A 78 -6.14 -10.55 -4.18
C ILE A 78 -5.51 -10.30 -5.55
N ILE A 79 -6.05 -9.33 -6.29
CA ILE A 79 -5.50 -8.89 -7.59
C ILE A 79 -4.42 -7.83 -7.37
N VAL A 80 -4.65 -6.93 -6.42
CA VAL A 80 -3.72 -5.83 -6.08
C VAL A 80 -3.49 -5.80 -4.59
N THR A 81 -2.27 -5.53 -4.17
CA THR A 81 -1.98 -5.21 -2.77
C THR A 81 -1.11 -3.96 -2.68
N ALA A 82 -1.25 -3.22 -1.58
CA ALA A 82 -0.38 -2.11 -1.28
C ALA A 82 0.06 -2.08 0.18
N GLU A 83 1.28 -1.61 0.40
CA GLU A 83 1.86 -1.33 1.72
C GLU A 83 2.28 0.13 1.81
N VAL A 84 1.88 0.79 2.90
CA VAL A 84 2.20 2.19 3.21
C VAL A 84 3.36 2.19 4.19
N GLU A 85 4.57 2.20 3.65
CA GLU A 85 5.75 1.97 4.44
C GLU A 85 6.18 3.22 5.23
N ARG A 86 6.29 3.05 6.55
CA ARG A 86 6.86 4.05 7.46
C ARG A 86 8.29 3.65 7.85
N ILE A 87 9.25 4.41 7.33
CA ILE A 87 10.66 4.14 7.64
C ILE A 87 10.99 4.51 9.09
N ASN A 88 11.11 3.48 9.91
CA ASN A 88 11.57 3.54 11.29
C ASN A 88 12.92 2.79 11.45
N HIS A 89 13.31 2.50 12.69
CA HIS A 89 14.58 1.83 12.99
C HIS A 89 14.61 0.36 12.56
N ASP A 90 13.46 -0.23 12.24
CA ASP A 90 13.30 -1.64 11.90
C ASP A 90 13.12 -1.91 10.39
N VAL A 91 13.25 -0.88 9.56
CA VAL A 91 13.04 -0.97 8.10
C VAL A 91 13.76 -2.14 7.43
N ARG A 92 14.97 -2.51 7.88
CA ARG A 92 15.74 -3.62 7.26
C ARG A 92 15.24 -5.02 7.61
N ARG A 93 14.32 -5.15 8.58
CA ARG A 93 13.57 -6.38 8.87
C ARG A 93 12.13 -6.28 8.38
N ALA A 94 11.44 -5.17 8.65
CA ALA A 94 10.04 -4.96 8.29
C ALA A 94 9.82 -5.04 6.77
N VAL A 95 10.59 -4.27 5.99
CA VAL A 95 10.40 -4.21 4.53
C VAL A 95 10.55 -5.58 3.85
N PRO A 96 11.57 -6.41 4.13
CA PRO A 96 11.63 -7.76 3.57
C PRO A 96 10.46 -8.65 3.99
N VAL A 97 9.99 -8.53 5.24
CA VAL A 97 8.83 -9.30 5.73
C VAL A 97 7.57 -8.89 4.98
N ASP A 98 7.30 -7.60 4.84
CA ASP A 98 6.14 -7.11 4.10
C ASP A 98 6.21 -7.45 2.61
N PHE A 99 7.41 -7.39 2.03
CA PHE A 99 7.64 -7.85 0.65
C PHE A 99 7.29 -9.33 0.46
N ASP A 100 7.76 -10.20 1.36
CA ASP A 100 7.51 -11.64 1.28
C ASP A 100 6.01 -11.94 1.54
N LYS A 101 5.37 -11.19 2.45
CA LYS A 101 3.92 -11.24 2.74
C LYS A 101 3.09 -10.89 1.50
N MET A 102 3.42 -9.78 0.82
CA MET A 102 2.77 -9.40 -0.43
C MET A 102 2.99 -10.46 -1.53
N ALA A 103 4.19 -11.04 -1.61
CA ALA A 103 4.51 -12.08 -2.60
C ALA A 103 3.65 -13.33 -2.43
N ALA A 104 3.42 -13.73 -1.17
CA ALA A 104 2.63 -14.91 -0.83
C ALA A 104 1.15 -14.79 -1.26
N CYS A 105 0.67 -13.58 -1.52
CA CYS A 105 -0.68 -13.33 -2.04
C CYS A 105 -0.75 -13.47 -3.57
N GLU A 106 0.38 -13.66 -4.26
CA GLU A 106 0.49 -13.77 -5.73
C GLU A 106 -0.27 -12.67 -6.52
N PRO A 107 -0.15 -11.39 -6.15
CA PRO A 107 -0.92 -10.31 -6.77
C PRO A 107 -0.42 -10.03 -8.19
N GLU A 108 -1.30 -9.51 -9.05
CA GLU A 108 -0.91 -8.93 -10.34
C GLU A 108 -0.14 -7.61 -10.16
N ALA A 109 -0.50 -6.83 -9.14
CA ALA A 109 0.18 -5.60 -8.79
C ALA A 109 0.44 -5.45 -7.29
N ALA A 110 1.66 -5.04 -6.96
CA ALA A 110 2.13 -4.82 -5.61
C ALA A 110 2.74 -3.41 -5.49
N ILE A 111 2.04 -2.53 -4.79
CA ILE A 111 2.34 -1.10 -4.74
C ILE A 111 2.92 -0.73 -3.37
N TRP A 112 4.03 -0.02 -3.38
CA TRP A 112 4.58 0.57 -2.16
C TRP A 112 4.29 2.06 -2.13
N VAL A 113 3.76 2.57 -1.02
CA VAL A 113 3.52 3.99 -0.83
C VAL A 113 4.41 4.53 0.27
N VAL A 114 5.06 5.66 0.00
CA VAL A 114 6.02 6.29 0.92
C VAL A 114 5.67 7.73 1.18
N MET A 115 5.92 8.19 2.41
CA MET A 115 5.64 9.59 2.76
C MET A 115 6.64 10.57 2.14
N LYS A 116 7.89 10.14 1.90
CA LYS A 116 8.94 10.97 1.30
C LYS A 116 9.65 10.21 0.19
N GLN A 117 10.09 10.93 -0.85
CA GLN A 117 10.84 10.30 -1.96
C GLN A 117 12.09 9.53 -1.49
N ALA A 118 12.79 10.07 -0.50
CA ALA A 118 13.97 9.43 0.07
C ALA A 118 13.67 8.07 0.71
N ASP A 119 12.43 7.85 1.17
CA ASP A 119 12.01 6.63 1.83
C ASP A 119 11.85 5.48 0.83
N GLY A 120 11.43 5.75 -0.41
CA GLY A 120 11.43 4.74 -1.48
C GLY A 120 12.82 4.15 -1.75
N HIS A 121 13.88 4.98 -1.64
CA HIS A 121 15.27 4.50 -1.74
C HIS A 121 15.70 3.68 -0.53
N LYS A 122 15.14 3.95 0.66
CA LYS A 122 15.43 3.15 1.86
C LYS A 122 14.78 1.76 1.77
N ILE A 123 13.58 1.66 1.22
CA ILE A 123 12.93 0.38 0.90
C ILE A 123 13.82 -0.42 -0.04
N LEU A 124 14.25 0.16 -1.17
CA LEU A 124 15.16 -0.53 -2.09
C LEU A 124 16.46 -0.95 -1.41
N SER A 125 17.05 -0.10 -0.57
CA SER A 125 18.25 -0.46 0.18
C SER A 125 18.01 -1.62 1.13
N ALA A 126 16.84 -1.68 1.79
CA ALA A 126 16.47 -2.76 2.69
C ALA A 126 16.22 -4.08 1.94
N LEU A 127 15.64 -4.02 0.74
CA LEU A 127 15.45 -5.20 -0.11
C LEU A 127 16.73 -5.67 -0.80
N ASN A 128 17.67 -4.76 -1.03
CA ASN A 128 18.98 -5.06 -1.64
C ASN A 128 19.98 -5.65 -0.64
N ASP A 129 19.98 -5.13 0.59
CA ASP A 129 20.84 -5.57 1.70
C ASP A 129 19.99 -5.80 2.97
N PRO A 130 19.15 -6.86 2.99
CA PRO A 130 18.32 -7.15 4.15
C PRO A 130 19.17 -7.57 5.35
N LEU A 131 18.62 -7.44 6.57
CA LEU A 131 19.31 -7.97 7.75
C LEU A 131 19.40 -9.49 7.74
N GLU A 132 18.41 -10.16 7.13
CA GLU A 132 18.28 -11.61 7.09
C GLU A 132 17.82 -12.10 5.71
N GLY A 133 18.35 -13.24 5.28
CA GLY A 133 18.01 -13.86 4.00
C GLY A 133 18.66 -13.19 2.78
N PRO A 134 18.31 -13.66 1.57
CA PRO A 134 18.87 -13.14 0.32
C PRO A 134 18.28 -11.78 -0.07
N PRO A 135 18.94 -10.99 -0.93
CA PRO A 135 18.32 -9.83 -1.54
C PRO A 135 16.99 -10.18 -2.24
N ARG A 136 15.98 -9.34 -2.10
CA ARG A 136 14.67 -9.44 -2.80
C ARG A 136 14.67 -8.64 -4.09
N VAL A 137 15.36 -7.49 -4.08
CA VAL A 137 15.51 -6.61 -5.25
C VAL A 137 16.97 -6.20 -5.41
N GLU A 138 17.62 -6.69 -6.46
CA GLU A 138 19.02 -6.36 -6.75
C GLU A 138 19.17 -4.98 -7.41
N LYS A 139 18.13 -4.50 -8.09
CA LYS A 139 18.16 -3.27 -8.86
C LYS A 139 18.18 -2.05 -7.95
N THR A 140 19.04 -1.09 -8.27
CA THR A 140 19.15 0.19 -7.58
C THR A 140 19.02 1.36 -8.55
N TYR A 141 18.75 2.54 -8.01
CA TYR A 141 18.60 3.79 -8.76
C TYR A 141 19.50 4.87 -8.16
N ALA A 142 19.80 5.91 -8.94
CA ALA A 142 20.41 7.11 -8.38
C ALA A 142 19.48 7.71 -7.32
N LYS A 143 20.02 8.24 -6.21
CA LYS A 143 19.21 8.83 -5.12
C LYS A 143 18.29 9.97 -5.56
N THR A 144 18.56 10.58 -6.71
CA THR A 144 17.76 11.65 -7.33
C THR A 144 16.64 11.13 -8.22
N THR A 145 16.61 9.83 -8.55
CA THR A 145 15.51 9.23 -9.31
C THR A 145 14.25 9.22 -8.44
N PRO A 146 13.14 9.84 -8.88
CA PRO A 146 11.88 9.79 -8.15
C PRO A 146 11.32 8.36 -8.07
N PRO A 147 10.76 7.90 -6.93
CA PRO A 147 10.30 6.52 -6.77
C PRO A 147 9.27 6.05 -7.80
N GLN A 148 8.37 6.93 -8.25
CA GLN A 148 7.37 6.62 -9.29
C GLN A 148 7.98 6.31 -10.67
N GLN A 149 9.27 6.59 -10.85
CA GLN A 149 10.03 6.23 -12.05
C GLN A 149 10.78 4.90 -11.91
N PHE A 150 10.73 4.25 -10.75
CA PHE A 150 11.29 2.92 -10.59
C PHE A 150 10.56 1.94 -11.51
N ARG A 151 11.32 1.05 -12.13
CA ARG A 151 10.87 -0.05 -12.99
C ARG A 151 11.49 -1.34 -12.48
N ILE A 152 10.76 -2.01 -11.60
CA ILE A 152 11.20 -3.22 -10.90
C ILE A 152 10.23 -4.32 -11.33
N ASP A 153 10.78 -5.46 -11.70
CA ASP A 153 10.04 -6.59 -12.26
C ASP A 153 10.07 -7.72 -11.24
N THR A 154 9.33 -7.52 -10.14
CA THR A 154 9.18 -8.50 -9.06
C THR A 154 7.73 -8.52 -8.59
N PRO A 155 7.16 -9.70 -8.28
CA PRO A 155 5.75 -9.83 -7.88
C PRO A 155 5.31 -8.89 -6.76
N SER A 156 6.18 -8.64 -5.77
CA SER A 156 5.85 -7.80 -4.60
C SER A 156 6.26 -6.33 -4.72
N MET A 157 6.72 -5.87 -5.88
CA MET A 157 7.04 -4.46 -6.11
C MET A 157 6.93 -4.12 -7.60
N THR A 158 5.72 -3.80 -8.03
CA THR A 158 5.44 -3.36 -9.40
C THR A 158 5.47 -1.83 -9.52
N ALA A 159 5.19 -1.10 -8.44
CA ALA A 159 5.29 0.35 -8.38
C ALA A 159 5.66 0.87 -6.99
N VAL A 160 6.26 2.06 -6.95
CA VAL A 160 6.53 2.80 -5.71
C VAL A 160 6.07 4.25 -5.88
N TYR A 161 5.14 4.72 -5.06
CA TYR A 161 4.59 6.07 -5.18
C TYR A 161 4.80 6.90 -3.90
N PRO A 162 5.24 8.16 -4.01
CA PRO A 162 5.07 9.10 -2.91
C PRO A 162 3.59 9.35 -2.64
N ALA A 163 3.15 9.36 -1.37
CA ALA A 163 1.75 9.63 -1.00
C ALA A 163 1.26 10.98 -1.55
N GLU A 164 2.09 12.02 -1.49
CA GLU A 164 1.78 13.33 -2.09
C GLU A 164 1.58 13.24 -3.62
N TRP A 165 2.34 12.38 -4.31
CA TRP A 165 2.22 12.22 -5.75
C TRP A 165 0.88 11.58 -6.15
N LEU A 166 0.38 10.64 -5.33
CA LEU A 166 -0.94 10.04 -5.48
C LEU A 166 -2.04 11.05 -5.18
N ARG A 167 -1.95 11.76 -4.05
CA ARG A 167 -2.92 12.79 -3.65
C ARG A 167 -3.11 13.85 -4.75
N ASP A 168 -2.02 14.39 -5.29
CA ASP A 168 -2.05 15.44 -6.31
C ASP A 168 -2.65 14.97 -7.66
N ARG A 169 -2.93 13.68 -7.79
CA ARG A 169 -3.59 13.06 -8.96
C ARG A 169 -4.98 12.54 -8.67
N SER A 170 -5.42 12.52 -7.41
CA SER A 170 -6.81 12.23 -7.09
C SER A 170 -7.65 13.47 -7.43
N PRO A 171 -8.68 13.33 -8.27
CA PRO A 171 -9.59 14.44 -8.56
C PRO A 171 -10.44 14.89 -7.35
N TYR A 172 -10.38 14.18 -6.22
CA TYR A 172 -11.22 14.41 -5.04
C TYR A 172 -10.46 14.90 -3.80
N LEU A 173 -9.13 14.97 -3.84
CA LEU A 173 -8.31 15.54 -2.76
C LEU A 173 -7.74 16.92 -3.18
N PRO A 174 -8.03 18.00 -2.42
CA PRO A 174 -7.53 19.34 -2.72
C PRO A 174 -6.04 19.54 -2.44
#